data_AF-A0A5M5BWI1-F1
#
_entry.id   AF-A0A5M5BWI1-F1
#
_cell.length_a   1.000
_cell.length_b   1.000
_cell.length_c   1.000
_cell.angle_alpha   90.00
_cell.angle_beta   90.00
_cell.angle_gamma   90.00
#
_symmetry.space_group_name_H-M   'P 1'
#
loop_
_entity.id
_entity.type
_entity.pdbx_description
1 polymer ?
#
loop_
_entity_poly.entity_id
_entity_poly.type
_entity_poly.pdbx_seq_one_letter_code
_entity_poly.pdbx_strand_id
1 'polypeptide(L)'
;MKKTLLFLVAGFFFLNNLPAQKPIEQKEIRLVQYMPNIPFPYKMKNWKDIATKQDRLFYDFNAKGQNLPLIWWDDSQINFPFRTFGLPSYVDKRRLGGNSYESLPTMGSLISASLIGVDKSNDDGKDYVSMIRQFFNKKNGTNLILNGLDRKAGESFWYEIWPAMAYSMLVDLYPQKTEMQEPMKITVDNWYAAIQDLSEGREYPDFNFTAFNFKNRKGYYNKVWREPDAAAGLAWLQYISWIKYGDKKYLNATRQCMAFLQNRPQKEGTFYEIMMPYGAYLAVRMNAELGTAYDELKMLNWCFDGNNSDRDGWGVMCERWNKYDVHGLVGQKKDEQYAFAMNTFSQAAALVPIVKYNPAYASTIGKWMLNRANACRLFYADEHPRNRQSSSIWEGDPQHVICYDRLRKA
;
A
#
# COMPACT_ATOMS: atom_id res chain seq x y z
N MET A 1 -67.63 -36.09 3.42
CA MET A 1 -66.54 -35.16 3.06
C MET A 1 -65.33 -35.41 3.97
N LYS A 2 -64.42 -36.32 3.60
CA LYS A 2 -63.16 -36.57 4.33
C LYS A 2 -62.12 -37.11 3.35
N LYS A 3 -61.42 -36.21 2.66
CA LYS A 3 -60.15 -36.46 1.97
C LYS A 3 -59.37 -35.14 2.01
N THR A 4 -58.04 -35.23 1.97
CA THR A 4 -57.05 -34.13 1.95
C THR A 4 -56.48 -33.75 3.32
N LEU A 5 -55.63 -34.60 3.89
CA LEU A 5 -54.51 -34.14 4.71
C LEU A 5 -53.46 -35.24 4.88
N LEU A 6 -52.71 -35.59 3.83
CA LEU A 6 -51.57 -36.51 4.01
C LEU A 6 -50.55 -36.42 2.86
N PHE A 7 -49.99 -35.24 2.57
CA PHE A 7 -48.84 -35.13 1.64
C PHE A 7 -47.93 -33.92 1.87
N LEU A 8 -47.76 -33.45 3.11
CA LEU A 8 -46.97 -32.23 3.37
C LEU A 8 -46.08 -32.30 4.62
N VAL A 9 -45.47 -33.47 4.90
CA VAL A 9 -44.41 -33.60 5.93
C VAL A 9 -43.19 -34.39 5.46
N ALA A 10 -43.23 -35.07 4.30
CA ALA A 10 -42.08 -35.81 3.77
C ALA A 10 -41.10 -34.96 2.93
N GLY A 11 -41.38 -33.67 2.72
CA GLY A 11 -40.54 -32.77 1.90
C GLY A 11 -39.45 -32.00 2.66
N PHE A 12 -39.45 -32.02 4.01
CA PHE A 12 -38.51 -31.23 4.81
C PHE A 12 -37.30 -32.00 5.33
N PHE A 13 -37.23 -33.33 5.15
CA PHE A 13 -36.11 -34.15 5.62
C PHE A 13 -35.04 -34.46 4.55
N PHE A 14 -35.22 -34.02 3.30
CA PHE A 14 -34.26 -34.26 2.22
C PHE A 14 -33.30 -33.09 1.92
N LEU A 15 -33.37 -31.97 2.66
CA LEU A 15 -32.46 -30.82 2.49
C LEU A 15 -31.25 -30.81 3.45
N ASN A 16 -31.12 -31.78 4.35
CA ASN A 16 -30.04 -31.82 5.35
C ASN A 16 -28.78 -32.61 4.93
N ASN A 17 -28.69 -33.07 3.68
CA ASN A 17 -27.52 -33.79 3.17
C ASN A 17 -26.88 -33.07 1.97
N LEU A 18 -26.74 -31.74 2.06
CA LEU A 18 -25.66 -31.11 1.31
C LEU A 18 -24.35 -31.62 1.93
N PRO A 19 -23.44 -32.26 1.16
CA PRO A 19 -22.16 -32.68 1.72
C PRO A 19 -21.49 -31.45 2.31
N ALA A 20 -21.12 -31.52 3.59
CA ALA A 20 -20.32 -30.49 4.23
C ALA A 20 -19.14 -30.18 3.30
N GLN A 21 -19.01 -28.91 2.91
CA GLN A 21 -17.95 -28.50 1.99
C GLN A 21 -16.63 -28.99 2.55
N LYS A 22 -15.89 -29.80 1.78
CA LYS A 22 -14.58 -30.31 2.19
C LYS A 22 -13.75 -29.12 2.67
N PRO A 23 -13.22 -29.14 3.90
CA PRO A 23 -12.42 -28.03 4.41
C PRO A 23 -11.28 -27.71 3.43
N ILE A 24 -11.11 -26.43 3.12
CA ILE A 24 -10.05 -25.97 2.22
C ILE A 24 -8.72 -26.20 2.93
N GLU A 25 -7.83 -26.96 2.29
CA GLU A 25 -6.47 -27.16 2.76
C GLU A 25 -5.75 -25.81 2.86
N GLN A 26 -5.19 -25.53 4.04
CA GLN A 26 -4.57 -24.24 4.31
C GLN A 26 -3.13 -24.22 3.78
N LYS A 27 -2.75 -23.10 3.16
CA LYS A 27 -1.37 -22.81 2.73
C LYS A 27 -0.67 -21.94 3.76
N GLU A 28 0.62 -22.21 3.96
CA GLU A 28 1.41 -21.56 4.99
C GLU A 28 2.40 -20.57 4.39
N ILE A 29 2.38 -19.31 4.86
CA ILE A 29 3.50 -18.39 4.66
C ILE A 29 4.54 -18.73 5.73
N ARG A 30 5.73 -19.15 5.31
CA ARG A 30 6.72 -19.82 6.18
C ARG A 30 7.01 -19.05 7.46
N LEU A 31 7.25 -17.75 7.35
CA LEU A 31 7.61 -16.92 8.51
C LEU A 31 6.46 -16.84 9.54
N VAL A 32 5.21 -16.85 9.10
CA VAL A 32 4.04 -16.67 9.97
C VAL A 32 3.84 -17.85 10.92
N GLN A 33 4.32 -19.03 10.56
CA GLN A 33 4.26 -20.21 11.42
C GLN A 33 4.96 -20.00 12.76
N TYR A 34 6.03 -19.20 12.77
CA TYR A 34 6.80 -18.86 13.96
C TYR A 34 6.21 -17.73 14.82
N MET A 35 5.13 -17.08 14.36
CA MET A 35 4.41 -16.12 15.19
C MET A 35 3.57 -16.85 16.25
N PRO A 36 3.28 -16.23 17.40
CA PRO A 36 2.36 -16.83 18.36
C PRO A 36 0.92 -16.79 17.82
N ASN A 37 0.07 -17.71 18.27
CA ASN A 37 -1.37 -17.67 17.93
C ASN A 37 -2.08 -16.51 18.63
N ILE A 38 -1.56 -16.06 19.77
CA ILE A 38 -2.03 -14.88 20.51
C ILE A 38 -0.79 -14.07 20.91
N PRO A 39 -0.66 -12.80 20.49
CA PRO A 39 0.51 -12.00 20.81
C PRO A 39 0.52 -11.56 22.28
N PHE A 40 1.71 -11.27 22.81
CA PHE A 40 1.92 -10.88 24.20
C PHE A 40 2.84 -9.64 24.34
N PRO A 41 2.46 -8.64 25.17
CA PRO A 41 1.14 -8.47 25.77
C PRO A 41 0.10 -8.15 24.68
N TYR A 42 -1.10 -8.73 24.81
CA TYR A 42 -2.22 -8.45 23.91
C TYR A 42 -2.87 -7.11 24.27
N LYS A 43 -2.91 -6.18 23.32
CA LYS A 43 -3.64 -4.91 23.40
C LYS A 43 -4.01 -4.47 21.98
N MET A 44 -5.31 -4.46 21.68
CA MET A 44 -5.81 -4.00 20.39
C MET A 44 -6.31 -2.55 20.51
N LYS A 45 -5.72 -1.61 19.77
CA LYS A 45 -6.30 -0.27 19.65
C LYS A 45 -7.58 -0.35 18.82
N ASN A 46 -8.52 0.56 19.06
CA ASN A 46 -9.63 0.76 18.15
C ASN A 46 -9.11 1.50 16.91
N TRP A 47 -8.66 0.74 15.90
CA TRP A 47 -8.03 1.29 14.70
C TRP A 47 -8.93 2.23 13.91
N LYS A 48 -10.26 1.99 13.92
CA LYS A 48 -11.23 2.90 13.30
C LYS A 48 -11.27 4.24 14.03
N ASP A 49 -11.33 4.22 15.36
CA ASP A 49 -11.31 5.44 16.18
C ASP A 49 -10.01 6.23 16.02
N ILE A 50 -8.85 5.55 15.99
CA ILE A 50 -7.55 6.19 15.73
C ILE A 50 -7.55 6.88 14.35
N ALA A 51 -7.99 6.19 13.30
CA ALA A 51 -8.04 6.76 11.96
C ALA A 51 -9.02 7.94 11.86
N THR A 52 -10.20 7.85 12.49
CA THR A 52 -11.18 8.95 12.53
C THR A 52 -10.64 10.19 13.26
N LYS A 53 -9.96 10.01 14.39
CA LYS A 53 -9.36 11.12 15.13
C LYS A 53 -8.15 11.72 14.40
N GLN A 54 -7.35 10.88 13.75
CA GLN A 54 -6.25 11.32 12.90
C GLN A 54 -6.75 12.16 11.73
N ASP A 55 -7.80 11.72 11.02
CA ASP A 55 -8.42 12.51 9.94
C ASP A 55 -8.86 13.89 10.43
N ARG A 56 -9.56 13.96 11.57
CA ARG A 56 -9.97 15.23 12.18
C ARG A 56 -8.78 16.15 12.46
N LEU A 57 -7.69 15.62 13.01
CA LEU A 57 -6.49 16.41 13.28
C LEU A 57 -5.79 16.88 11.99
N PHE A 58 -5.72 16.03 10.97
CA PHE A 58 -5.12 16.40 9.68
C PHE A 58 -5.87 17.53 9.01
N TYR A 59 -7.20 17.55 9.05
CA TYR A 59 -8.00 18.55 8.33
C TYR A 59 -8.45 19.74 9.21
N ASP A 60 -7.97 19.85 10.45
CA ASP A 60 -8.27 20.98 11.33
C ASP A 60 -7.30 22.16 11.09
N PHE A 61 -7.74 23.12 10.26
CA PHE A 61 -7.01 24.38 10.01
C PHE A 61 -6.93 25.29 11.24
N ASN A 62 -7.79 25.08 12.24
CA ASN A 62 -7.85 25.88 13.46
C ASN A 62 -7.07 25.25 14.62
N ALA A 63 -6.53 24.04 14.44
CA ALA A 63 -5.76 23.33 15.46
C ALA A 63 -4.65 24.22 16.02
N LYS A 64 -4.56 24.29 17.35
CA LYS A 64 -3.59 25.11 18.09
C LYS A 64 -2.65 24.22 18.88
N GLY A 65 -1.40 24.66 18.98
CA GLY A 65 -0.36 23.96 19.72
C GLY A 65 0.96 23.94 18.97
N GLN A 66 1.95 23.28 19.54
CA GLN A 66 3.26 23.11 18.90
C GLN A 66 3.10 22.31 17.59
N ASN A 67 3.69 22.82 16.50
CA ASN A 67 3.63 22.22 15.16
C ASN A 67 2.20 22.02 14.59
N LEU A 68 1.24 22.86 14.99
CA LEU A 68 -0.13 22.87 14.45
C LEU A 68 -0.49 24.22 13.80
N PRO A 69 -1.43 24.25 12.84
CA PRO A 69 -2.13 23.10 12.24
C PRO A 69 -1.21 22.23 11.37
N LEU A 70 -1.58 20.96 11.16
CA LEU A 70 -0.83 20.05 10.28
C LEU A 70 -1.11 20.35 8.80
N ILE A 71 -2.29 20.85 8.46
CA ILE A 71 -2.66 21.23 7.10
C ILE A 71 -2.40 22.70 6.82
N TRP A 72 -2.05 23.00 5.58
CA TRP A 72 -1.98 24.36 5.06
C TRP A 72 -2.49 24.42 3.62
N TRP A 73 -2.81 25.64 3.19
CA TRP A 73 -3.14 25.92 1.79
C TRP A 73 -1.88 26.20 0.98
N ASP A 74 -1.84 25.67 -0.23
CA ASP A 74 -0.83 25.94 -1.24
C ASP A 74 -1.50 26.54 -2.48
N ASP A 75 -1.28 27.84 -2.66
CA ASP A 75 -1.81 28.65 -3.76
C ASP A 75 -0.79 28.81 -4.90
N SER A 76 0.27 27.99 -4.96
CA SER A 76 1.31 28.07 -5.99
C SER A 76 0.85 27.68 -7.39
N GLN A 77 -0.24 26.91 -7.51
CA GLN A 77 -0.90 26.57 -8.78
C GLN A 77 0.07 26.03 -9.84
N ILE A 78 1.06 25.23 -9.41
CA ILE A 78 2.17 24.79 -10.28
C ILE A 78 1.67 24.08 -11.55
N ASN A 79 0.81 23.07 -11.44
CA ASN A 79 0.42 22.24 -12.59
C ASN A 79 -0.95 22.61 -13.17
N PHE A 80 -1.83 23.19 -12.36
CA PHE A 80 -3.19 23.56 -12.70
C PHE A 80 -3.59 24.89 -12.02
N PRO A 81 -4.49 25.69 -12.64
CA PRO A 81 -4.90 27.01 -12.14
C PRO A 81 -5.94 26.92 -11.00
N PHE A 82 -5.66 26.08 -10.01
CA PHE A 82 -6.46 25.96 -8.79
C PHE A 82 -5.55 25.64 -7.60
N ARG A 83 -5.98 26.05 -6.42
CA ARG A 83 -5.25 25.81 -5.18
C ARG A 83 -5.22 24.34 -4.80
N THR A 84 -4.30 23.97 -3.93
CA THR A 84 -4.26 22.66 -3.27
C THR A 84 -3.89 22.83 -1.79
N PHE A 85 -3.63 21.72 -1.11
CA PHE A 85 -3.27 21.66 0.29
C PHE A 85 -2.05 20.76 0.51
N GLY A 86 -1.30 21.05 1.56
CA GLY A 86 -0.17 20.24 1.99
C GLY A 86 -0.40 19.59 3.35
N LEU A 87 0.21 18.42 3.53
CA LEU A 87 0.39 17.74 4.80
C LEU A 87 1.87 17.39 4.98
N PRO A 88 2.40 17.38 6.21
CA PRO A 88 3.81 17.14 6.44
C PRO A 88 4.10 15.64 6.37
N SER A 89 5.23 15.27 5.75
CA SER A 89 5.76 13.90 5.86
C SER A 89 6.26 13.59 7.28
N TYR A 90 6.75 14.61 7.97
CA TYR A 90 7.22 14.55 9.36
C TYR A 90 6.77 15.81 10.09
N VAL A 91 6.26 15.64 11.31
CA VAL A 91 5.79 16.76 12.13
C VAL A 91 6.98 17.60 12.62
N ASP A 92 7.21 18.72 11.96
CA ASP A 92 8.21 19.75 12.30
C ASP A 92 7.78 21.08 11.66
N LYS A 93 7.65 22.16 12.45
CA LYS A 93 7.22 23.47 11.95
C LYS A 93 8.05 23.98 10.77
N ARG A 94 9.32 23.60 10.65
CA ARG A 94 10.19 23.97 9.51
C ARG A 94 9.75 23.36 8.18
N ARG A 95 8.84 22.39 8.22
CA ARG A 95 8.33 21.63 7.07
C ARG A 95 6.84 21.91 6.80
N LEU A 96 6.27 22.93 7.44
CA LEU A 96 4.89 23.36 7.23
C LEU A 96 4.85 24.57 6.30
N GLY A 97 3.95 24.57 5.32
CA GLY A 97 3.77 25.68 4.39
C GLY A 97 4.49 25.52 3.06
N GLY A 98 4.15 26.39 2.11
CA GLY A 98 4.76 26.43 0.78
C GLY A 98 4.30 25.26 -0.12
N ASN A 99 5.11 24.99 -1.14
CA ASN A 99 4.84 24.04 -2.23
C ASN A 99 5.82 22.85 -2.25
N SER A 100 6.62 22.67 -1.19
CA SER A 100 7.60 21.60 -1.05
C SER A 100 7.12 20.57 -0.02
N TYR A 101 6.22 19.71 -0.47
CA TYR A 101 5.68 18.60 0.32
C TYR A 101 5.40 17.40 -0.58
N GLU A 102 5.23 16.26 0.07
CA GLU A 102 5.13 14.96 -0.59
C GLU A 102 3.68 14.59 -0.88
N SER A 103 3.50 13.78 -1.92
CA SER A 103 2.18 13.32 -2.31
C SER A 103 1.70 12.15 -1.46
N LEU A 104 2.61 11.41 -0.84
CA LEU A 104 2.28 10.22 -0.06
C LEU A 104 1.48 10.53 1.21
N PRO A 105 1.85 11.52 2.05
CA PRO A 105 1.01 11.93 3.17
C PRO A 105 -0.35 12.47 2.71
N THR A 106 -0.36 13.31 1.66
CA THR A 106 -1.57 13.96 1.14
C THR A 106 -2.57 12.97 0.52
N MET A 107 -2.12 12.06 -0.34
CA MET A 107 -2.99 11.04 -0.94
C MET A 107 -3.31 9.92 0.06
N GLY A 108 -2.35 9.57 0.93
CA GLY A 108 -2.57 8.58 1.99
C GLY A 108 -3.64 8.99 2.99
N SER A 109 -3.70 10.27 3.38
CA SER A 109 -4.76 10.79 4.25
C SER A 109 -6.13 10.69 3.59
N LEU A 110 -6.23 11.04 2.30
CA LEU A 110 -7.48 10.92 1.53
C LEU A 110 -7.95 9.48 1.40
N ILE A 111 -7.04 8.55 1.06
CA ILE A 111 -7.37 7.12 0.98
C ILE A 111 -7.87 6.62 2.33
N SER A 112 -7.17 6.96 3.42
CA SER A 112 -7.57 6.59 4.78
C SER A 112 -8.97 7.13 5.12
N ALA A 113 -9.22 8.42 4.87
CA ALA A 113 -10.50 9.08 5.10
C ALA A 113 -11.65 8.38 4.36
N SER A 114 -11.45 8.10 3.06
CA SER A 114 -12.43 7.37 2.24
C SER A 114 -12.76 6.00 2.80
N LEU A 115 -11.74 5.22 3.19
CA LEU A 115 -11.93 3.85 3.70
C LEU A 115 -12.65 3.80 5.05
N ILE A 116 -12.62 4.88 5.83
CA ILE A 116 -13.40 4.99 7.08
C ILE A 116 -14.75 5.70 6.91
N GLY A 117 -15.11 6.06 5.68
CA GLY A 117 -16.41 6.65 5.32
C GLY A 117 -16.48 8.18 5.43
N VAL A 118 -15.35 8.88 5.41
CA VAL A 118 -15.29 10.34 5.33
C VAL A 118 -15.06 10.76 3.87
N ASP A 119 -16.05 11.44 3.29
CA ASP A 119 -15.97 11.94 1.92
C ASP A 119 -15.19 13.26 1.87
N LYS A 120 -13.99 13.22 1.30
CA LYS A 120 -13.11 14.40 1.14
C LYS A 120 -13.27 15.09 -0.22
N SER A 121 -14.22 14.63 -1.03
CA SER A 121 -14.57 15.26 -2.31
C SER A 121 -15.57 16.42 -2.15
N ASN A 122 -16.14 16.55 -0.95
CA ASN A 122 -16.97 17.67 -0.51
C ASN A 122 -16.97 17.78 1.03
N ASP A 123 -15.84 18.16 1.61
CA ASP A 123 -15.70 18.37 3.06
C ASP A 123 -15.76 19.86 3.39
N ASP A 124 -16.88 20.31 3.97
CA ASP A 124 -17.17 21.73 4.21
C ASP A 124 -16.97 22.61 2.95
N GLY A 125 -17.54 22.15 1.84
CA GLY A 125 -17.47 22.81 0.53
C GLY A 125 -16.10 22.70 -0.17
N LYS A 126 -15.17 21.89 0.35
CA LYS A 126 -13.82 21.73 -0.20
C LYS A 126 -13.66 20.36 -0.84
N ASP A 127 -13.15 20.36 -2.06
CA ASP A 127 -12.87 19.15 -2.83
C ASP A 127 -11.38 18.82 -2.78
N TYR A 128 -10.93 18.25 -1.66
CA TYR A 128 -9.53 17.86 -1.47
C TYR A 128 -9.10 16.77 -2.46
N VAL A 129 -10.04 15.94 -2.90
CA VAL A 129 -9.80 14.85 -3.85
C VAL A 129 -9.41 15.39 -5.22
N SER A 130 -10.10 16.39 -5.75
CA SER A 130 -9.70 16.95 -7.06
C SER A 130 -8.44 17.81 -6.98
N MET A 131 -8.12 18.38 -5.82
CA MET A 131 -6.89 19.17 -5.61
C MET A 131 -5.61 18.37 -5.83
N ILE A 132 -5.58 17.05 -5.57
CA ILE A 132 -4.38 16.22 -5.74
C ILE A 132 -3.93 16.05 -7.20
N ARG A 133 -4.74 16.51 -8.18
CA ARG A 133 -4.29 16.69 -9.57
C ARG A 133 -3.01 17.53 -9.65
N GLN A 134 -2.75 18.40 -8.67
CA GLN A 134 -1.51 19.17 -8.58
C GLN A 134 -0.23 18.30 -8.53
N PHE A 135 -0.31 17.01 -8.18
CA PHE A 135 0.84 16.08 -8.24
C PHE A 135 1.11 15.48 -9.62
N PHE A 136 0.24 15.73 -10.61
CA PHE A 136 0.52 15.42 -12.01
C PHE A 136 1.45 16.49 -12.59
N ASN A 137 2.71 16.12 -12.80
CA ASN A 137 3.82 17.01 -13.17
C ASN A 137 3.74 17.43 -14.64
N LYS A 138 2.71 18.23 -14.96
CA LYS A 138 2.42 18.74 -16.31
C LYS A 138 3.37 19.88 -16.69
N LYS A 139 3.63 20.82 -15.76
CA LYS A 139 4.38 22.05 -16.05
C LYS A 139 5.81 21.78 -16.52
N ASN A 140 6.47 20.80 -15.91
CA ASN A 140 7.84 20.43 -16.27
C ASN A 140 7.94 19.39 -17.40
N GLY A 141 6.80 19.00 -17.97
CA GLY A 141 6.72 18.05 -19.09
C GLY A 141 6.92 16.58 -18.72
N THR A 142 7.12 16.24 -17.44
CA THR A 142 7.31 14.84 -17.02
C THR A 142 6.04 14.02 -17.24
N ASN A 143 4.86 14.64 -17.09
CA ASN A 143 3.54 14.01 -17.34
C ASN A 143 3.37 12.68 -16.58
N LEU A 144 3.83 12.66 -15.33
CA LEU A 144 3.63 11.58 -14.38
C LEU A 144 3.07 12.16 -13.08
N ILE A 145 2.28 11.34 -12.38
CA ILE A 145 1.94 11.61 -10.98
C ILE A 145 3.14 11.20 -10.12
N LEU A 146 3.76 12.15 -9.42
CA LEU A 146 5.00 11.93 -8.67
C LEU A 146 4.90 12.40 -7.22
N ASN A 147 5.94 12.08 -6.44
CA ASN A 147 6.06 12.47 -5.04
C ASN A 147 6.56 13.91 -4.87
N GLY A 148 5.83 14.87 -5.46
CA GLY A 148 6.13 16.30 -5.43
C GLY A 148 5.45 17.07 -6.57
N LEU A 149 5.28 18.38 -6.40
CA LEU A 149 4.56 19.23 -7.36
C LEU A 149 5.40 19.65 -8.57
N ASP A 150 6.72 19.71 -8.44
CA ASP A 150 7.65 20.00 -9.54
C ASP A 150 8.84 19.04 -9.51
N ARG A 151 8.55 17.75 -9.66
CA ARG A 151 9.51 16.65 -9.64
C ARG A 151 9.72 16.08 -11.04
N LYS A 152 10.95 15.63 -11.30
CA LYS A 152 11.33 14.86 -12.50
C LYS A 152 11.54 13.40 -12.13
N ALA A 153 11.31 12.50 -13.08
CA ALA A 153 11.56 11.06 -12.92
C ALA A 153 13.01 10.68 -13.31
N GLY A 154 13.41 9.46 -12.96
CA GLY A 154 14.72 8.87 -13.24
C GLY A 154 15.63 8.69 -12.02
N GLU A 155 15.10 8.79 -10.79
CA GLU A 155 15.85 8.68 -9.54
C GLU A 155 15.59 7.38 -8.79
N SER A 156 14.32 6.97 -8.66
CA SER A 156 13.91 5.78 -7.91
C SER A 156 12.52 5.34 -8.36
N PHE A 157 12.38 4.07 -8.73
CA PHE A 157 11.10 3.50 -9.13
C PHE A 157 10.03 3.63 -8.04
N TRP A 158 10.38 3.37 -6.78
CA TRP A 158 9.49 3.48 -5.64
C TRP A 158 8.83 4.85 -5.55
N TYR A 159 9.64 5.92 -5.57
CA TYR A 159 9.15 7.30 -5.49
C TYR A 159 8.37 7.76 -6.73
N GLU A 160 8.47 7.04 -7.83
CA GLU A 160 7.88 7.39 -9.12
C GLU A 160 6.62 6.57 -9.46
N ILE A 161 6.51 5.35 -8.92
CA ILE A 161 5.38 4.44 -9.18
C ILE A 161 4.33 4.55 -8.07
N TRP A 162 4.74 4.61 -6.81
CA TRP A 162 3.80 4.59 -5.69
C TRP A 162 2.83 5.77 -5.65
N PRO A 163 3.25 7.02 -5.94
CA PRO A 163 2.31 8.13 -6.09
C PRO A 163 1.23 7.85 -7.14
N ALA A 164 1.61 7.26 -8.28
CA ALA A 164 0.65 6.89 -9.31
C ALA A 164 -0.31 5.80 -8.83
N MET A 165 0.18 4.81 -8.07
CA MET A 165 -0.68 3.80 -7.45
C MET A 165 -1.69 4.43 -6.49
N ALA A 166 -1.25 5.28 -5.56
CA ALA A 166 -2.10 5.97 -4.60
C ALA A 166 -3.15 6.87 -5.29
N TYR A 167 -2.74 7.61 -6.33
CA TYR A 167 -3.65 8.40 -7.14
C TYR A 167 -4.71 7.54 -7.81
N SER A 168 -4.32 6.39 -8.38
CA SER A 168 -5.26 5.48 -9.01
C SER A 168 -6.24 4.84 -8.03
N MET A 169 -5.83 4.61 -6.77
CA MET A 169 -6.76 4.20 -5.70
C MET A 169 -7.84 5.26 -5.46
N LEU A 170 -7.46 6.55 -5.43
CA LEU A 170 -8.43 7.65 -5.28
C LEU A 170 -9.35 7.79 -6.51
N VAL A 171 -8.83 7.55 -7.72
CA VAL A 171 -9.65 7.51 -8.94
C VAL A 171 -10.67 6.36 -8.93
N ASP A 172 -10.39 5.26 -8.24
CA ASP A 172 -11.33 4.14 -8.02
C ASP A 172 -12.36 4.46 -6.92
N LEU A 173 -11.91 5.07 -5.82
CA LEU A 173 -12.76 5.48 -4.70
C LEU A 173 -13.73 6.63 -5.05
N TYR A 174 -13.37 7.47 -6.03
CA TYR A 174 -14.15 8.62 -6.47
C TYR A 174 -14.42 8.59 -7.99
N PRO A 175 -15.15 7.59 -8.52
CA PRO A 175 -15.35 7.42 -9.96
C PRO A 175 -16.08 8.59 -10.64
N GLN A 176 -16.86 9.36 -9.87
CA GLN A 176 -17.56 10.57 -10.33
C GLN A 176 -16.63 11.74 -10.63
N LYS A 177 -15.40 11.76 -10.12
CA LYS A 177 -14.39 12.80 -10.38
C LYS A 177 -13.67 12.52 -11.70
N THR A 178 -14.40 12.67 -12.79
CA THR A 178 -13.94 12.32 -14.15
C THR A 178 -12.70 13.11 -14.57
N GLU A 179 -12.50 14.31 -14.03
CA GLU A 179 -11.35 15.17 -14.27
C GLU A 179 -10.02 14.59 -13.76
N MET A 180 -10.05 13.63 -12.85
CA MET A 180 -8.87 12.92 -12.37
C MET A 180 -8.42 11.80 -13.33
N GLN A 181 -9.30 11.36 -14.24
CA GLN A 181 -9.01 10.21 -15.09
C GLN A 181 -7.96 10.50 -16.15
N GLU A 182 -7.90 11.73 -16.68
CA GLU A 182 -6.91 12.11 -17.68
C GLU A 182 -5.46 12.06 -17.14
N PRO A 183 -5.12 12.69 -16.00
CA PRO A 183 -3.80 12.53 -15.38
C PRO A 183 -3.40 11.09 -15.11
N MET A 184 -4.33 10.25 -14.64
CA MET A 184 -4.09 8.82 -14.46
C MET A 184 -3.78 8.16 -15.80
N LYS A 185 -4.63 8.38 -16.83
CA LYS A 185 -4.47 7.77 -18.15
C LYS A 185 -3.12 8.08 -18.79
N ILE A 186 -2.71 9.35 -18.76
CA ILE A 186 -1.41 9.78 -19.30
C ILE A 186 -0.27 9.11 -18.53
N THR A 187 -0.35 9.08 -17.20
CA THR A 187 0.68 8.46 -16.36
C THR A 187 0.83 6.97 -16.66
N VAL A 188 -0.28 6.22 -16.79
CA VAL A 188 -0.22 4.78 -17.05
C VAL A 188 0.18 4.45 -18.48
N ASP A 189 -0.13 5.32 -19.46
CA ASP A 189 0.37 5.21 -20.82
C ASP A 189 1.89 5.45 -20.91
N ASN A 190 2.42 6.41 -20.15
CA ASN A 190 3.87 6.65 -20.05
C ASN A 190 4.59 5.45 -19.43
N TRP A 191 4.03 4.87 -18.36
CA TRP A 191 4.58 3.65 -17.77
C TRP A 191 4.44 2.44 -18.68
N TYR A 192 3.33 2.31 -19.42
CA TYR A 192 3.17 1.28 -20.45
C TYR A 192 4.31 1.36 -21.48
N ALA A 193 4.60 2.57 -21.97
CA ALA A 193 5.68 2.80 -22.92
C ALA A 193 7.06 2.46 -22.31
N ALA A 194 7.28 2.73 -21.02
CA ALA A 194 8.52 2.33 -20.33
C ALA A 194 8.66 0.81 -20.22
N ILE A 195 7.56 0.08 -19.95
CA ILE A 195 7.55 -1.39 -19.92
C ILE A 195 7.93 -1.95 -21.31
N GLN A 196 7.46 -1.33 -22.39
CA GLN A 196 7.82 -1.77 -23.74
C GLN A 196 9.32 -1.60 -24.03
N ASP A 197 9.92 -0.46 -23.66
CA ASP A 197 11.36 -0.26 -23.82
C ASP A 197 12.18 -1.26 -22.98
N LEU A 198 11.75 -1.52 -21.74
CA LEU A 198 12.42 -2.50 -20.88
C LEU A 198 12.30 -3.93 -21.40
N SER A 199 11.35 -4.20 -22.30
CA SER A 199 11.12 -5.48 -22.95
C SER A 199 11.88 -5.64 -24.28
N GLU A 200 12.51 -4.58 -24.81
CA GLU A 200 13.10 -4.61 -26.14
C GLU A 200 14.18 -5.70 -26.26
N GLY A 201 14.01 -6.60 -27.25
CA GLY A 201 14.90 -7.73 -27.51
C GLY A 201 14.88 -8.84 -26.45
N ARG A 202 13.86 -8.89 -25.58
CA ARG A 202 13.75 -9.83 -24.46
C ARG A 202 12.41 -10.53 -24.42
N GLU A 203 12.37 -11.71 -23.79
CA GLU A 203 11.12 -12.46 -23.57
C GLU A 203 10.21 -11.75 -22.55
N TYR A 204 10.80 -11.08 -21.57
CA TYR A 204 10.11 -10.28 -20.55
C TYR A 204 10.95 -9.05 -20.18
N PRO A 205 10.33 -7.98 -19.65
CA PRO A 205 11.03 -6.74 -19.31
C PRO A 205 12.09 -6.93 -18.23
N ASP A 206 13.17 -6.16 -18.30
CA ASP A 206 14.22 -6.16 -17.28
C ASP A 206 14.04 -5.00 -16.29
N PHE A 207 13.75 -5.31 -15.03
CA PHE A 207 13.58 -4.31 -13.96
C PHE A 207 14.78 -4.23 -13.01
N ASN A 208 15.94 -4.82 -13.34
CA ASN A 208 17.14 -4.79 -12.47
C ASN A 208 17.86 -3.42 -12.48
N PHE A 209 17.11 -2.36 -12.23
CA PHE A 209 17.55 -0.96 -12.25
C PHE A 209 17.04 -0.23 -11.01
N THR A 210 17.61 0.93 -10.73
CA THR A 210 17.15 1.84 -9.67
C THR A 210 15.87 2.58 -10.11
N ALA A 211 15.83 3.01 -11.38
CA ALA A 211 14.77 3.82 -11.95
C ALA A 211 14.67 3.62 -13.48
N PHE A 212 13.72 4.32 -14.10
CA PHE A 212 13.63 4.42 -15.56
C PHE A 212 13.93 5.84 -16.03
N ASN A 213 14.88 5.99 -16.96
CA ASN A 213 15.22 7.28 -17.53
C ASN A 213 14.32 7.56 -18.74
N PHE A 214 13.28 8.38 -18.55
CA PHE A 214 12.31 8.73 -19.60
C PHE A 214 12.92 9.51 -20.78
N LYS A 215 14.01 10.25 -20.57
CA LYS A 215 14.71 10.99 -21.64
C LYS A 215 15.47 10.03 -22.56
N ASN A 216 16.16 9.07 -21.98
CA ASN A 216 17.00 8.11 -22.71
C ASN A 216 16.28 6.80 -23.03
N ARG A 217 15.02 6.65 -22.62
CA ARG A 217 14.16 5.48 -22.86
C ARG A 217 14.82 4.16 -22.44
N LYS A 218 15.43 4.15 -21.24
CA LYS A 218 16.17 2.99 -20.72
C LYS A 218 16.19 2.91 -19.20
N GLY A 219 16.38 1.71 -18.66
CA GLY A 219 16.67 1.49 -17.25
C GLY A 219 17.92 2.24 -16.79
N TYR A 220 17.87 2.78 -15.58
CA TYR A 220 18.97 3.50 -14.94
C TYR A 220 19.37 2.83 -13.63
N TYR A 221 20.64 2.47 -13.52
CA TYR A 221 21.23 1.95 -12.30
C TYR A 221 22.20 2.99 -11.71
N ASN A 222 21.93 3.43 -10.48
CA ASN A 222 22.71 4.44 -9.79
C ASN A 222 24.02 3.92 -9.18
N LYS A 223 24.34 2.63 -9.39
CA LYS A 223 25.51 1.92 -8.85
C LYS A 223 25.46 1.61 -7.35
N VAL A 224 24.34 1.85 -6.67
CA VAL A 224 24.17 1.62 -5.23
C VAL A 224 23.13 0.54 -4.95
N TRP A 225 21.93 0.65 -5.52
CA TRP A 225 20.85 -0.34 -5.31
C TRP A 225 19.97 -0.51 -6.55
N ARG A 226 19.13 -1.55 -6.55
CA ARG A 226 18.13 -1.84 -7.58
C ARG A 226 16.76 -1.96 -6.93
N GLU A 227 15.72 -1.76 -7.72
CA GLU A 227 14.32 -1.82 -7.28
C GLU A 227 13.49 -2.73 -8.23
N PRO A 228 13.80 -4.03 -8.34
CA PRO A 228 13.09 -4.92 -9.26
C PRO A 228 11.63 -5.16 -8.88
N ASP A 229 11.21 -4.77 -7.66
CA ASP A 229 9.81 -4.74 -7.25
C ASP A 229 9.01 -3.63 -7.95
N ALA A 230 9.67 -2.77 -8.75
CA ALA A 230 9.01 -1.93 -9.75
C ALA A 230 8.09 -2.73 -10.68
N ALA A 231 8.47 -3.98 -11.01
CA ALA A 231 7.63 -4.89 -11.77
C ALA A 231 6.28 -5.15 -11.07
N ALA A 232 6.28 -5.29 -9.74
CA ALA A 232 5.07 -5.51 -8.95
C ALA A 232 4.15 -4.28 -8.94
N GLY A 233 4.72 -3.10 -8.72
CA GLY A 233 3.96 -1.84 -8.72
C GLY A 233 3.36 -1.54 -10.09
N LEU A 234 4.16 -1.69 -11.16
CA LEU A 234 3.67 -1.50 -12.52
C LEU A 234 2.69 -2.57 -12.95
N ALA A 235 2.88 -3.85 -12.59
CA ALA A 235 1.89 -4.88 -12.87
C ALA A 235 0.53 -4.52 -12.25
N TRP A 236 0.52 -4.10 -10.99
CA TRP A 236 -0.70 -3.66 -10.30
C TRP A 236 -1.33 -2.45 -10.99
N LEU A 237 -0.53 -1.42 -11.29
CA LEU A 237 -1.00 -0.17 -11.92
C LEU A 237 -1.59 -0.41 -13.32
N GLN A 238 -0.96 -1.29 -14.11
CA GLN A 238 -1.46 -1.67 -15.42
C GLN A 238 -2.73 -2.54 -15.29
N TYR A 239 -2.80 -3.45 -14.31
CA TYR A 239 -3.98 -4.30 -14.11
C TYR A 239 -5.22 -3.48 -13.76
N ILE A 240 -5.11 -2.55 -12.80
CA ILE A 240 -6.25 -1.70 -12.45
C ILE A 240 -6.65 -0.75 -13.60
N SER A 241 -5.70 -0.36 -14.44
CA SER A 241 -5.97 0.42 -15.66
C SER A 241 -6.72 -0.41 -16.71
N TRP A 242 -6.41 -1.70 -16.83
CA TRP A 242 -7.19 -2.62 -17.65
C TRP A 242 -8.63 -2.75 -17.13
N ILE A 243 -8.82 -2.95 -15.83
CA ILE A 243 -10.16 -3.00 -15.22
C ILE A 243 -10.93 -1.71 -15.48
N LYS A 244 -10.28 -0.54 -15.37
CA LYS A 244 -10.92 0.76 -15.55
C LYS A 244 -11.25 1.09 -17.01
N TYR A 245 -10.32 0.85 -17.93
CA TYR A 245 -10.41 1.32 -19.33
C TYR A 245 -10.76 0.22 -20.34
N GLY A 246 -10.68 -1.06 -19.96
CA GLY A 246 -10.96 -2.20 -20.83
C GLY A 246 -9.92 -2.48 -21.93
N ASP A 247 -8.91 -1.63 -22.10
CA ASP A 247 -7.89 -1.77 -23.13
C ASP A 247 -6.93 -2.93 -22.81
N LYS A 248 -6.88 -3.92 -23.71
CA LYS A 248 -6.06 -5.13 -23.57
C LYS A 248 -4.57 -4.84 -23.49
N LYS A 249 -4.08 -3.70 -23.99
CA LYS A 249 -2.65 -3.35 -23.88
C LYS A 249 -2.18 -3.32 -22.44
N TYR A 250 -3.04 -2.87 -21.51
CA TYR A 250 -2.74 -2.81 -20.09
C TYR A 250 -2.69 -4.20 -19.44
N LEU A 251 -3.59 -5.11 -19.83
CA LEU A 251 -3.52 -6.49 -19.38
C LEU A 251 -2.26 -7.19 -19.92
N ASN A 252 -1.87 -6.91 -21.17
CA ASN A 252 -0.64 -7.45 -21.74
C ASN A 252 0.60 -6.93 -21.00
N ALA A 253 0.67 -5.62 -20.71
CA ALA A 253 1.74 -5.04 -19.90
C ALA A 253 1.78 -5.60 -18.47
N THR A 254 0.61 -5.85 -17.87
CA THR A 254 0.52 -6.56 -16.58
C THR A 254 1.20 -7.93 -16.67
N ARG A 255 0.86 -8.72 -17.68
CA ARG A 255 1.44 -10.06 -17.89
C ARG A 255 2.94 -10.01 -18.14
N GLN A 256 3.44 -9.01 -18.87
CA GLN A 256 4.88 -8.78 -19.07
C GLN A 256 5.59 -8.55 -17.73
N CYS A 257 5.09 -7.64 -16.89
CA CYS A 257 5.66 -7.38 -15.57
C CYS A 257 5.59 -8.61 -14.65
N MET A 258 4.47 -9.33 -14.64
CA MET A 258 4.32 -10.55 -13.86
C MET A 258 5.21 -11.69 -14.38
N ALA A 259 5.51 -11.74 -15.68
CA ALA A 259 6.46 -12.71 -16.24
C ALA A 259 7.89 -12.48 -15.71
N PHE A 260 8.32 -11.23 -15.54
CA PHE A 260 9.59 -10.93 -14.88
C PHE A 260 9.62 -11.48 -13.44
N LEU A 261 8.58 -11.21 -12.64
CA LEU A 261 8.50 -11.73 -11.25
C LEU A 261 8.41 -13.27 -11.21
N GLN A 262 7.67 -13.88 -12.13
CA GLN A 262 7.52 -15.33 -12.22
C GLN A 262 8.84 -16.01 -12.58
N ASN A 263 9.61 -15.45 -13.50
CA ASN A 263 10.88 -16.03 -13.95
C ASN A 263 12.07 -15.65 -13.07
N ARG A 264 11.93 -14.66 -12.18
CA ARG A 264 12.98 -14.32 -11.21
C ARG A 264 13.23 -15.49 -10.24
N PRO A 265 14.50 -15.92 -10.05
CA PRO A 265 14.84 -17.01 -9.13
C PRO A 265 14.38 -16.74 -7.71
N GLN A 266 13.91 -17.76 -6.99
CA GLN A 266 13.42 -17.61 -5.61
C GLN A 266 14.45 -17.00 -4.67
N LYS A 267 15.75 -17.30 -4.86
CA LYS A 267 16.87 -16.78 -4.06
C LYS A 267 17.15 -15.28 -4.31
N GLU A 268 16.68 -14.74 -5.42
CA GLU A 268 16.83 -13.34 -5.81
C GLU A 268 15.52 -12.60 -5.51
N GLY A 269 14.94 -12.83 -4.32
CA GLY A 269 13.70 -12.16 -3.96
C GLY A 269 13.80 -10.65 -4.07
N THR A 270 12.70 -10.00 -4.45
CA THR A 270 12.62 -8.55 -4.58
C THR A 270 11.60 -7.97 -3.62
N PHE A 271 12.03 -7.05 -2.76
CA PHE A 271 11.16 -6.25 -1.91
C PHE A 271 11.97 -5.06 -1.41
N TYR A 272 12.06 -4.01 -2.22
CA TYR A 272 12.85 -2.84 -1.87
C TYR A 272 12.10 -1.99 -0.85
N GLU A 273 10.84 -1.61 -1.11
CA GLU A 273 10.09 -0.74 -0.20
C GLU A 273 8.65 -1.24 0.01
N ILE A 274 7.70 -0.93 -0.88
CA ILE A 274 6.27 -1.25 -0.68
C ILE A 274 5.63 -2.10 -1.78
N MET A 275 6.23 -2.17 -2.97
CA MET A 275 5.49 -2.58 -4.17
C MET A 275 5.29 -4.09 -4.26
N MET A 276 6.25 -4.90 -3.78
CA MET A 276 6.16 -6.36 -3.89
C MET A 276 4.87 -6.96 -3.30
N PRO A 277 4.38 -6.54 -2.10
CA PRO A 277 3.07 -6.96 -1.58
C PRO A 277 1.91 -6.82 -2.58
N TYR A 278 1.88 -5.77 -3.40
CA TYR A 278 0.84 -5.57 -4.42
C TYR A 278 1.00 -6.53 -5.61
N GLY A 279 2.23 -6.92 -5.96
CA GLY A 279 2.50 -7.97 -6.95
C GLY A 279 2.11 -9.35 -6.45
N ALA A 280 2.39 -9.68 -5.18
CA ALA A 280 1.96 -10.94 -4.57
C ALA A 280 0.43 -11.01 -4.48
N TYR A 281 -0.23 -9.93 -4.08
CA TYR A 281 -1.69 -9.80 -4.17
C TYR A 281 -2.20 -10.07 -5.59
N LEU A 282 -1.57 -9.45 -6.58
CA LEU A 282 -1.98 -9.57 -7.97
C LEU A 282 -1.79 -10.99 -8.51
N ALA A 283 -0.73 -11.71 -8.12
CA ALA A 283 -0.53 -13.11 -8.48
C ALA A 283 -1.73 -13.97 -8.03
N VAL A 284 -2.13 -13.86 -6.76
CA VAL A 284 -3.28 -14.59 -6.20
C VAL A 284 -4.58 -14.20 -6.93
N ARG A 285 -4.78 -12.89 -7.14
CA ARG A 285 -5.97 -12.38 -7.83
C ARG A 285 -6.06 -12.84 -9.28
N MET A 286 -4.98 -12.75 -10.06
CA MET A 286 -4.96 -13.17 -11.46
C MET A 286 -5.14 -14.68 -11.60
N ASN A 287 -4.60 -15.48 -10.67
CA ASN A 287 -4.85 -16.92 -10.66
C ASN A 287 -6.34 -17.22 -10.49
N ALA A 288 -7.00 -16.51 -9.57
CA ALA A 288 -8.44 -16.68 -9.31
C ALA A 288 -9.34 -16.10 -10.42
N GLU A 289 -9.04 -14.91 -10.92
CA GLU A 289 -9.90 -14.19 -11.88
C GLU A 289 -9.63 -14.57 -13.35
N LEU A 290 -8.39 -14.89 -13.70
CA LEU A 290 -7.95 -15.09 -15.09
C LEU A 290 -7.40 -16.50 -15.38
N GLY A 291 -7.37 -17.39 -14.39
CA GLY A 291 -6.84 -18.74 -14.55
C GLY A 291 -5.34 -18.80 -14.84
N THR A 292 -4.58 -17.77 -14.44
CA THR A 292 -3.11 -17.84 -14.49
C THR A 292 -2.58 -18.84 -13.46
N ALA A 293 -1.28 -19.16 -13.55
CA ALA A 293 -0.61 -20.10 -12.66
C ALA A 293 0.67 -19.51 -12.07
N TYR A 294 0.61 -18.26 -11.59
CA TYR A 294 1.73 -17.62 -10.92
C TYR A 294 2.03 -18.34 -9.59
N ASP A 295 3.31 -18.40 -9.24
CA ASP A 295 3.76 -18.94 -7.95
C ASP A 295 3.49 -17.93 -6.83
N GLU A 296 2.25 -18.01 -6.31
CA GLU A 296 1.75 -17.19 -5.21
C GLU A 296 2.67 -17.25 -3.98
N LEU A 297 3.08 -18.46 -3.60
CA LEU A 297 3.78 -18.68 -2.35
C LEU A 297 5.22 -18.16 -2.42
N LYS A 298 5.88 -18.27 -3.58
CA LYS A 298 7.18 -17.62 -3.82
C LYS A 298 7.09 -16.11 -3.61
N MET A 299 6.12 -15.47 -4.28
CA MET A 299 5.95 -14.00 -4.21
C MET A 299 5.52 -13.53 -2.82
N LEU A 300 4.66 -14.30 -2.13
CA LEU A 300 4.30 -14.03 -0.74
C LEU A 300 5.53 -14.15 0.17
N ASN A 301 6.34 -15.20 0.06
CA ASN A 301 7.52 -15.37 0.92
C ASN A 301 8.55 -14.23 0.75
N TRP A 302 8.75 -13.69 -0.46
CA TRP A 302 9.57 -12.49 -0.67
C TRP A 302 9.10 -11.28 0.16
N CYS A 303 7.79 -11.14 0.38
CA CYS A 303 7.24 -10.05 1.19
C CYS A 303 7.45 -10.24 2.71
N PHE A 304 7.83 -11.43 3.17
CA PHE A 304 7.93 -11.75 4.61
C PHE A 304 9.36 -12.02 5.05
N ASP A 305 10.12 -12.80 4.30
CA ASP A 305 11.35 -13.44 4.79
C ASP A 305 12.44 -12.44 5.19
N GLY A 306 12.60 -11.35 4.44
CA GLY A 306 13.66 -10.37 4.66
C GLY A 306 15.06 -10.88 4.31
N ASN A 307 15.17 -11.76 3.31
CA ASN A 307 16.43 -12.24 2.74
C ASN A 307 16.49 -11.95 1.23
N ASN A 308 15.81 -10.88 0.80
CA ASN A 308 15.76 -10.43 -0.59
C ASN A 308 17.13 -9.87 -1.02
N SER A 309 17.52 -10.10 -2.28
CA SER A 309 18.83 -9.71 -2.79
C SER A 309 19.02 -8.20 -2.89
N ASP A 310 17.94 -7.47 -3.18
CA ASP A 310 18.00 -6.04 -3.50
C ASP A 310 17.87 -5.13 -2.25
N ARG A 311 17.42 -5.71 -1.12
CA ARG A 311 17.42 -5.05 0.20
C ARG A 311 17.42 -6.11 1.30
N ASP A 312 18.61 -6.62 1.59
CA ASP A 312 18.76 -7.68 2.59
C ASP A 312 18.31 -7.20 3.99
N GLY A 313 17.61 -8.08 4.71
CA GLY A 313 17.01 -7.79 6.00
C GLY A 313 15.67 -7.04 5.95
N TRP A 314 15.22 -6.51 4.82
CA TRP A 314 13.92 -5.84 4.71
C TRP A 314 12.75 -6.82 4.58
N GLY A 315 11.91 -6.92 5.62
CA GLY A 315 10.78 -7.84 5.64
C GLY A 315 10.00 -7.80 6.94
N VAL A 316 9.26 -8.88 7.20
CA VAL A 316 8.39 -8.99 8.38
C VAL A 316 9.20 -9.43 9.60
N MET A 317 8.97 -8.74 10.71
CA MET A 317 9.49 -9.05 12.04
C MET A 317 8.81 -10.30 12.58
N CYS A 318 9.60 -11.19 13.16
CA CYS A 318 9.11 -12.39 13.81
C CYS A 318 9.91 -12.68 15.09
N GLU A 319 9.94 -11.69 15.97
CA GLU A 319 10.71 -11.71 17.21
C GLU A 319 10.07 -10.83 18.30
N ARG A 320 10.75 -10.73 19.44
CA ARG A 320 10.40 -9.86 20.56
C ARG A 320 11.47 -8.81 20.77
N TRP A 321 11.05 -7.56 21.01
CA TRP A 321 11.94 -6.49 21.42
C TRP A 321 11.65 -6.12 22.87
N ASN A 322 12.61 -6.37 23.75
CA ASN A 322 12.40 -6.30 25.19
C ASN A 322 11.18 -7.17 25.61
N LYS A 323 10.20 -6.56 26.27
CA LYS A 323 8.97 -7.23 26.73
C LYS A 323 7.83 -7.25 25.71
N TYR A 324 8.04 -6.73 24.50
CA TYR A 324 6.98 -6.57 23.51
C TYR A 324 7.16 -7.50 22.31
N ASP A 325 6.08 -8.20 21.96
CA ASP A 325 5.95 -8.84 20.65
C ASP A 325 5.88 -7.78 19.55
N VAL A 326 6.78 -7.88 18.58
CA VAL A 326 6.81 -7.06 17.36
C VAL A 326 6.47 -7.88 16.12
N HIS A 327 5.95 -9.09 16.30
CA HIS A 327 5.54 -9.98 15.22
C HIS A 327 4.60 -9.28 14.23
N GLY A 328 4.89 -9.43 12.94
CA GLY A 328 4.06 -8.93 11.86
C GLY A 328 4.36 -7.49 11.41
N LEU A 329 5.14 -6.72 12.17
CA LEU A 329 5.65 -5.41 11.71
C LEU A 329 6.63 -5.57 10.56
N VAL A 330 6.78 -4.56 9.70
CA VAL A 330 7.68 -4.61 8.52
C VAL A 330 8.83 -3.65 8.73
N GLY A 331 10.06 -4.04 8.40
CA GLY A 331 11.22 -3.16 8.40
C GLY A 331 12.56 -3.86 8.23
N GLN A 332 13.65 -3.23 8.66
CA GLN A 332 15.01 -3.73 8.55
C GLN A 332 15.37 -4.60 9.76
N LYS A 333 15.59 -5.90 9.55
CA LYS A 333 15.84 -6.94 10.57
C LYS A 333 17.31 -7.10 10.96
N LYS A 334 18.24 -6.67 10.10
CA LYS A 334 19.68 -6.94 10.25
C LYS A 334 20.44 -5.77 10.86
N ASP A 335 20.75 -4.75 10.07
CA ASP A 335 21.74 -3.73 10.48
C ASP A 335 21.17 -2.72 11.48
N GLU A 336 20.15 -1.95 11.09
CA GLU A 336 19.59 -0.88 11.92
C GLU A 336 18.48 -1.36 12.88
N GLN A 337 17.95 -2.57 12.68
CA GLN A 337 16.91 -3.21 13.50
C GLN A 337 15.75 -2.28 13.89
N TYR A 338 14.92 -1.94 12.89
CA TYR A 338 13.72 -1.12 13.09
C TYR A 338 12.54 -1.60 12.24
N ALA A 339 11.34 -1.33 12.74
CA ALA A 339 10.09 -1.49 12.03
C ALA A 339 9.62 -0.11 11.55
N PHE A 340 9.02 -0.07 10.37
CA PHE A 340 8.58 1.13 9.68
C PHE A 340 7.06 1.15 9.56
N ALA A 341 6.44 2.26 9.98
CA ALA A 341 4.99 2.36 10.07
C ALA A 341 4.34 2.23 8.69
N MET A 342 4.80 2.98 7.69
CA MET A 342 4.22 3.00 6.34
C MET A 342 4.15 1.61 5.70
N ASN A 343 5.26 0.87 5.64
CA ASN A 343 5.32 -0.46 5.04
C ASN A 343 4.49 -1.45 5.85
N THR A 344 4.50 -1.31 7.19
CA THR A 344 3.61 -2.12 8.04
C THR A 344 2.16 -1.89 7.62
N PHE A 345 1.66 -0.65 7.59
CA PHE A 345 0.28 -0.30 7.20
C PHE A 345 -0.07 -0.74 5.78
N SER A 346 0.75 -0.38 4.80
CA SER A 346 0.50 -0.69 3.39
C SER A 346 0.51 -2.19 3.08
N GLN A 347 1.42 -2.97 3.67
CA GLN A 347 1.48 -4.41 3.39
C GLN A 347 0.20 -5.13 3.80
N ALA A 348 -0.48 -4.71 4.88
CA ALA A 348 -1.80 -5.26 5.22
C ALA A 348 -2.88 -4.86 4.24
N ALA A 349 -2.86 -3.61 3.76
CA ALA A 349 -3.80 -3.16 2.73
C ALA A 349 -3.67 -4.00 1.45
N ALA A 350 -2.45 -4.40 1.07
CA ALA A 350 -2.22 -5.26 -0.08
C ALA A 350 -2.58 -6.74 0.18
N LEU A 351 -2.15 -7.31 1.30
CA LEU A 351 -2.15 -8.77 1.48
C LEU A 351 -3.36 -9.34 2.20
N VAL A 352 -4.09 -8.58 3.02
CA VAL A 352 -5.33 -9.10 3.64
C VAL A 352 -6.38 -9.50 2.57
N PRO A 353 -6.58 -8.72 1.49
CA PRO A 353 -7.53 -9.07 0.44
C PRO A 353 -7.27 -10.40 -0.30
N ILE A 354 -6.07 -11.00 -0.21
CA ILE A 354 -5.79 -12.25 -0.94
C ILE A 354 -6.71 -13.40 -0.51
N VAL A 355 -7.21 -13.38 0.73
CA VAL A 355 -8.11 -14.41 1.27
C VAL A 355 -9.43 -14.47 0.50
N LYS A 356 -9.86 -13.35 -0.11
CA LYS A 356 -11.02 -13.31 -1.03
C LYS A 356 -10.79 -14.17 -2.27
N TYR A 357 -9.56 -14.20 -2.77
CA TYR A 357 -9.19 -14.83 -4.03
C TYR A 357 -8.67 -16.26 -3.85
N ASN A 358 -7.97 -16.52 -2.75
CA ASN A 358 -7.55 -17.85 -2.36
C ASN A 358 -7.73 -18.06 -0.84
N PRO A 359 -8.88 -18.63 -0.42
CA PRO A 359 -9.19 -18.87 1.00
C PRO A 359 -8.23 -19.84 1.70
N ALA A 360 -7.37 -20.56 0.96
CA ALA A 360 -6.33 -21.40 1.56
C ALA A 360 -5.35 -20.59 2.42
N TYR A 361 -5.21 -19.28 2.21
CA TYR A 361 -4.35 -18.43 3.04
C TYR A 361 -5.06 -17.85 4.28
N ALA A 362 -6.33 -18.18 4.54
CA ALA A 362 -7.11 -17.57 5.62
C ALA A 362 -6.44 -17.71 7.00
N SER A 363 -5.95 -18.91 7.35
CA SER A 363 -5.28 -19.17 8.62
C SER A 363 -4.00 -18.34 8.77
N THR A 364 -3.11 -18.38 7.77
CA THR A 364 -1.83 -17.67 7.84
C THR A 364 -2.01 -16.16 7.82
N ILE A 365 -2.91 -15.61 7.00
CA ILE A 365 -3.18 -14.17 6.97
C ILE A 365 -3.87 -13.71 8.26
N GLY A 366 -4.80 -14.51 8.80
CA GLY A 366 -5.44 -14.21 10.08
C GLY A 366 -4.44 -14.15 11.24
N LYS A 367 -3.55 -15.15 11.34
CA LYS A 367 -2.50 -15.21 12.35
C LYS A 367 -1.53 -14.02 12.25
N TRP A 368 -1.06 -13.72 11.04
CA TRP A 368 -0.20 -12.55 10.80
C TRP A 368 -0.91 -11.24 11.16
N MET A 369 -2.14 -11.03 10.69
CA MET A 369 -2.87 -9.79 10.89
C MET A 369 -3.18 -9.56 12.38
N LEU A 370 -3.50 -10.59 13.15
CA LEU A 370 -3.70 -10.49 14.61
C LEU A 370 -2.44 -9.98 15.32
N ASN A 371 -1.30 -10.60 15.03
CA ASN A 371 0.00 -10.22 15.60
C ASN A 371 0.38 -8.78 15.20
N ARG A 372 0.27 -8.49 13.90
CA ARG A 372 0.59 -7.19 13.34
C ARG A 372 -0.29 -6.09 13.92
N ALA A 373 -1.62 -6.28 13.94
CA ALA A 373 -2.56 -5.30 14.46
C ALA A 373 -2.35 -5.03 15.95
N ASN A 374 -1.96 -6.04 16.74
CA ASN A 374 -1.50 -5.81 18.10
C ASN A 374 -0.21 -4.96 18.11
N ALA A 375 0.81 -5.36 17.34
CA ALA A 375 2.12 -4.72 17.34
C ALA A 375 2.10 -3.26 16.83
N CYS A 376 1.20 -2.91 15.89
CA CYS A 376 1.09 -1.54 15.34
C CYS A 376 0.89 -0.47 16.41
N ARG A 377 0.30 -0.80 17.56
CA ARG A 377 0.14 0.16 18.68
C ARG A 377 1.49 0.76 19.09
N LEU A 378 2.57 -0.02 18.99
CA LEU A 378 3.90 0.38 19.43
C LEU A 378 4.49 1.54 18.60
N PHE A 379 3.87 1.96 17.50
CA PHE A 379 4.26 3.19 16.84
C PHE A 379 3.71 4.45 17.52
N TYR A 380 2.85 4.35 18.55
CA TYR A 380 2.19 5.50 19.15
C TYR A 380 2.79 5.88 20.50
N ALA A 381 2.75 7.17 20.83
CA ALA A 381 3.39 7.72 22.03
C ALA A 381 2.79 7.19 23.34
N ASP A 382 1.50 6.86 23.37
CA ASP A 382 0.82 6.27 24.53
C ASP A 382 1.26 4.84 24.88
N GLU A 383 2.08 4.20 24.04
CA GLU A 383 2.58 2.85 24.27
C GLU A 383 4.01 2.80 24.84
N HIS A 384 4.66 3.95 24.97
CA HIS A 384 6.05 4.06 25.45
C HIS A 384 6.21 5.13 26.52
N PRO A 385 7.13 4.97 27.49
CA PRO A 385 7.50 6.05 28.38
C PRO A 385 8.22 7.19 27.62
N ARG A 386 8.12 8.43 28.13
CA ARG A 386 8.69 9.63 27.49
C ARG A 386 10.18 9.51 27.13
N ASN A 387 10.98 8.79 27.93
CA ASN A 387 12.42 8.60 27.69
C ASN A 387 12.74 7.56 26.60
N ARG A 388 11.73 6.92 25.99
CA ARG A 388 11.86 5.98 24.87
C ARG A 388 11.19 6.49 23.59
N GLN A 389 10.89 7.78 23.53
CA GLN A 389 10.24 8.43 22.41
C GLN A 389 11.17 9.51 21.86
N SER A 390 11.34 9.55 20.53
CA SER A 390 12.18 10.56 19.85
C SER A 390 11.61 11.97 19.91
N SER A 391 10.28 12.11 20.08
CA SER A 391 9.59 13.41 20.12
C SER A 391 8.65 13.52 21.33
N SER A 392 9.09 13.06 22.52
CA SER A 392 8.28 13.14 23.76
C SER A 392 7.96 14.56 24.25
N ILE A 393 8.56 15.56 23.62
CA ILE A 393 8.31 16.98 23.89
C ILE A 393 7.12 17.52 23.10
N TRP A 394 6.68 16.82 22.06
CA TRP A 394 5.61 17.31 21.20
C TRP A 394 4.23 17.03 21.83
N GLU A 395 3.50 18.10 22.14
CA GLU A 395 2.18 18.04 22.79
C GLU A 395 1.01 18.30 21.83
N GLY A 396 1.29 18.49 20.53
CA GLY A 396 0.27 18.76 19.50
C GLY A 396 -0.59 17.56 19.10
N ASP A 397 -0.39 16.41 19.72
CA ASP A 397 -1.20 15.20 19.52
C ASP A 397 -1.62 14.59 20.88
N PRO A 398 -2.50 15.28 21.63
CA PRO A 398 -2.93 14.82 22.95
C PRO A 398 -3.76 13.54 22.90
N GLN A 399 -4.25 13.14 21.72
CA GLN A 399 -5.02 11.90 21.52
C GLN A 399 -4.15 10.74 21.03
N HIS A 400 -2.85 10.95 20.81
CA HIS A 400 -1.88 9.95 20.37
C HIS A 400 -2.33 9.21 19.10
N VAL A 401 -2.67 9.98 18.07
CA VAL A 401 -3.16 9.50 16.77
C VAL A 401 -2.17 9.68 15.62
N ILE A 402 -1.05 10.35 15.86
CA ILE A 402 0.09 10.40 14.95
C ILE A 402 1.13 9.37 15.38
N CYS A 403 1.42 8.43 14.50
CA CYS A 403 2.43 7.43 14.74
C CYS A 403 3.84 8.00 14.54
N TYR A 404 4.80 7.49 15.31
CA TYR A 404 6.21 7.56 14.96
C TYR A 404 6.46 6.77 13.68
N ASP A 405 7.33 7.31 12.83
CA ASP A 405 7.76 6.68 11.59
C ASP A 405 8.39 5.29 11.83
N ARG A 406 9.20 5.19 12.89
CA ARG A 406 9.99 3.99 13.21
C ARG A 406 9.84 3.58 14.66
N LEU A 407 9.78 2.26 14.85
CA LEU A 407 10.03 1.60 16.13
C LEU A 407 11.41 0.95 16.04
N ARG A 408 12.32 1.22 16.98
CA ARG A 408 13.68 0.65 17.02
C ARG A 408 13.80 -0.41 18.12
N LYS A 409 14.69 -1.39 17.92
CA LYS A 409 14.95 -2.44 18.91
C LYS A 409 15.70 -1.94 20.15
N ALA A 410 16.64 -1.00 19.97
CA ALA A 410 17.44 -0.37 21.01
C ALA A 410 17.46 1.15 20.83
#